data_AF-A0A7Y2MQV6-F1
#
_entry.id   AF-A0A7Y2MQV6-F1
#
_cell.length_a   1.000
_cell.length_b   1.000
_cell.length_c   1.000
_cell.angle_alpha   90.00
_cell.angle_beta   90.00
_cell.angle_gamma   90.00
#
_symmetry.space_group_name_H-M   'P 1'
#
loop_
_entity.id
_entity.type
_entity.pdbx_description
1 polymer ?
#
loop_
_entity_poly.entity_id
_entity_poly.type
_entity_poly.pdbx_seq_one_letter_code
_entity_poly.pdbx_strand_id
1 'polypeptide(L)'
;FSSKGTLDYDEDEIFLTWDFGDGNRSDKDTMHIFREEGIYQVTLTATDSRGNETSESMEIWAGNAQPDVSLKIEGNQTFFWDEVPINYAVEVNDKEDGIIKDSENNNQTNPWVSIDILEEGFDETQITLGHRAPLKTLEGKRLIDGSDCMACHKEKDKSIGPDYVSVATRYTNDPEAIPYLTGKIIKGGGGVWGDQAMAAHPQLEEMDVKKMVEYILSLSSEEPEGLPMDGEFTPDLKSMKETSKLIIRASYSDNGYGSIPSILVEQQKILKSPMLTSGSIFDGDNYESFEFEGNRFTILRKGGWFSFDRIDLNVIKEIMINATVGEGSKSRIVMFENDPDGNELGSAEFIASPGPGPREGSRFATASIQINTSYFGNIAFKIESNSEEDIIGAFTDMKFNR
;
A
#
# COMPACT_ATOMS: atom_id res chain seq x y z
N PHE A 1 21.27 22.44 10.43
CA PHE A 1 21.29 21.89 11.79
C PHE A 1 20.57 22.85 12.71
N SER A 2 19.53 22.38 13.40
CA SER A 2 18.77 23.19 14.35
C SER A 2 18.68 22.53 15.70
N SER A 3 18.84 23.31 16.76
CA SER A 3 18.66 22.90 18.15
C SER A 3 17.21 23.03 18.63
N LYS A 4 16.28 23.37 17.72
CA LYS A 4 14.86 23.44 18.06
C LYS A 4 14.39 22.11 18.64
N GLY A 5 13.92 22.13 19.88
CA GLY A 5 13.51 20.95 20.64
C GLY A 5 14.43 20.62 21.82
N THR A 6 15.60 21.27 21.95
CA THR A 6 16.37 21.24 23.19
C THR A 6 15.60 21.99 24.28
N LEU A 7 15.37 21.32 25.41
CA LEU A 7 14.58 21.83 26.53
C LEU A 7 15.42 21.78 27.80
N ASP A 8 15.38 22.87 28.55
CA ASP A 8 15.77 22.91 29.95
C ASP A 8 14.52 23.16 30.79
N TYR A 9 14.32 22.34 31.83
CA TYR A 9 13.15 22.44 32.72
C TYR A 9 13.35 23.47 33.83
N ASP A 10 14.60 23.84 34.12
CA ASP A 10 14.95 24.81 35.15
C ASP A 10 14.95 26.26 34.62
N GLU A 11 14.75 26.45 33.31
CA GLU A 11 14.75 27.74 32.58
C GLU A 11 16.05 28.56 32.74
N ASP A 12 17.18 27.89 33.01
CA ASP A 12 18.50 28.50 33.09
C ASP A 12 19.08 28.76 31.67
N GLU A 13 20.09 29.62 31.58
CA GLU A 13 20.79 29.85 30.30
C GLU A 13 21.55 28.58 29.87
N ILE A 14 21.27 28.13 28.64
CA ILE A 14 21.93 26.98 28.01
C ILE A 14 22.86 27.41 26.88
N PHE A 15 24.05 26.84 26.85
CA PHE A 15 25.02 27.02 25.78
C PHE A 15 24.99 25.81 24.86
N LEU A 16 24.93 26.05 23.55
CA LEU A 16 24.84 25.00 22.55
C LEU A 16 26.12 24.96 21.73
N THR A 17 26.66 23.76 21.54
CA THR A 17 27.81 23.53 20.66
C THR A 17 27.52 22.38 19.72
N TRP A 18 27.61 22.65 18.43
CA TRP A 18 27.63 21.65 17.37
C TRP A 18 29.08 21.25 17.08
N ASP A 19 29.35 19.96 17.05
CA ASP A 19 30.53 19.35 16.42
C ASP A 19 30.06 18.57 15.19
N PHE A 20 30.56 18.93 14.01
CA PHE A 20 30.13 18.29 12.78
C PHE A 20 30.90 17.01 12.46
N GLY A 21 31.88 16.63 13.28
CA GLY A 21 32.68 15.41 13.07
C GLY A 21 33.71 15.51 11.93
N ASP A 22 33.78 16.65 11.24
CA ASP A 22 34.76 16.95 10.19
C ASP A 22 35.85 17.93 10.68
N GLY A 23 35.89 18.18 12.00
CA GLY A 23 36.78 19.15 12.65
C GLY A 23 36.21 20.58 12.72
N ASN A 24 35.05 20.86 12.11
CA ASN A 24 34.36 22.14 12.25
C ASN A 24 33.32 22.10 13.39
N ARG A 25 33.10 23.26 14.01
CA ARG A 25 32.13 23.45 15.10
C ARG A 25 31.32 24.72 14.93
N SER A 26 30.17 24.80 15.59
CA SER A 26 29.31 26.01 15.65
C SER A 26 28.66 26.16 17.01
N ASP A 27 28.54 27.39 17.51
CA ASP A 27 27.85 27.74 18.76
C ASP A 27 26.37 28.12 18.54
N LYS A 28 25.90 28.01 17.30
CA LYS A 28 24.54 28.38 16.88
C LYS A 28 24.03 27.49 15.77
N ASP A 29 22.70 27.54 15.59
CA ASP A 29 22.03 26.94 14.44
C ASP A 29 22.60 27.47 13.13
N THR A 30 22.97 26.54 12.24
CA THR A 30 23.65 26.88 10.99
C THR A 30 23.39 25.84 9.91
N MET A 31 23.64 26.27 8.66
CA MET A 31 23.88 25.35 7.56
C MET A 31 25.36 24.97 7.56
N HIS A 32 25.64 23.68 7.36
CA HIS A 32 27.00 23.15 7.23
C HIS A 32 27.08 22.30 5.96
N ILE A 33 28.20 22.39 5.24
CA ILE A 33 28.42 21.67 3.98
C ILE A 33 29.63 20.76 4.15
N PHE A 34 29.40 19.46 4.11
CA PHE A 34 30.43 18.43 4.01
C PHE A 34 30.93 18.36 2.57
N ARG A 35 32.20 18.71 2.34
CA ARG A 35 32.78 18.78 0.99
C ARG A 35 33.45 17.49 0.54
N GLU A 36 33.94 16.72 1.50
CA GLU A 36 34.58 15.44 1.26
C GLU A 36 33.56 14.33 1.49
N GLU A 37 33.73 13.23 0.78
CA GLU A 37 32.93 12.03 1.02
C GLU A 37 33.26 11.41 2.38
N GLY A 38 32.25 10.93 3.10
CA GLY A 38 32.45 10.34 4.40
C GLY A 38 31.18 10.17 5.21
N ILE A 39 31.33 9.43 6.30
CA ILE A 39 30.33 9.26 7.35
C ILE A 39 30.75 10.17 8.51
N TYR A 40 29.91 11.14 8.84
CA TYR A 40 30.18 12.14 9.87
C TYR A 40 29.23 11.95 11.05
N GLN A 41 29.79 11.82 12.25
CA GLN A 41 29.01 11.85 13.48
C GLN A 41 28.86 13.31 13.93
N VAL A 42 27.68 13.88 13.72
CA VAL A 42 27.34 15.23 14.14
C VAL A 42 26.76 15.19 15.55
N THR A 43 27.37 15.91 16.48
CA THR A 43 26.97 15.95 17.88
C THR A 43 26.50 17.35 18.26
N LEU A 44 25.33 17.46 18.89
CA LEU A 44 24.90 18.65 19.61
C LEU A 44 25.17 18.43 21.10
N THR A 45 25.95 19.31 21.71
CA THR A 45 26.15 19.38 23.15
C THR A 45 25.41 20.59 23.71
N ALA A 46 24.60 20.37 24.73
CA ALA A 46 23.96 21.43 25.51
C ALA A 46 24.58 21.47 26.91
N THR A 47 25.06 22.65 27.31
CA THR A 47 25.77 22.88 28.57
C THR A 47 25.00 23.90 29.42
N ASP A 48 24.70 23.55 30.67
CA ASP A 48 24.05 24.48 31.61
C ASP A 48 25.04 25.49 32.22
N SER A 49 24.51 26.48 32.94
CA SER A 49 25.30 27.51 33.63
C SER A 49 26.25 26.96 34.71
N ARG A 50 26.07 25.72 35.16
CA ARG A 50 26.89 25.01 36.14
C ARG A 50 27.94 24.11 35.51
N GLY A 51 27.96 24.01 34.17
CA GLY A 51 28.87 23.19 33.39
C GLY A 51 28.45 21.73 33.25
N ASN A 52 27.20 21.37 33.55
CA ASN A 52 26.67 20.04 33.23
C ASN A 52 26.34 19.97 31.75
N GLU A 53 26.66 18.84 31.12
CA GLU A 53 26.49 18.65 29.69
C GLU A 53 25.59 17.45 29.40
N THR A 54 24.76 17.60 28.37
CA THR A 54 24.12 16.48 27.68
C THR A 54 24.45 16.58 26.20
N SER A 55 24.44 15.45 25.49
CA SER A 55 24.72 15.43 24.06
C SER A 55 23.87 14.42 23.34
N GLU A 56 23.47 14.77 22.11
CA GLU A 56 22.79 13.90 21.17
C GLU A 56 23.59 13.86 19.87
N SER A 57 23.67 12.70 19.21
CA SER A 57 24.43 12.55 17.97
C SER A 57 23.57 11.98 16.85
N MET A 58 23.82 12.42 15.63
CA MET A 58 23.25 11.86 14.41
C MET A 58 24.36 11.57 13.41
N GLU A 59 24.13 10.59 12.54
CA GLU A 59 25.04 10.25 11.46
C GLU A 59 24.61 10.95 10.16
N ILE A 60 25.56 11.58 9.47
CA ILE A 60 25.34 12.22 8.17
C ILE A 60 26.27 11.57 7.15
N TRP A 61 25.70 11.09 6.05
CA TRP A 61 26.44 10.54 4.92
C TRP A 61 26.60 11.63 3.85
N ALA A 62 27.83 11.89 3.44
CA ALA A 62 28.13 12.78 2.32
C ALA A 62 28.87 11.99 1.25
N GLY A 63 28.38 11.95 0.00
CA GLY A 63 29.10 11.35 -1.12
C GLY A 63 28.31 10.33 -1.95
N ASN A 64 27.29 9.68 -1.39
CA ASN A 64 26.37 8.81 -2.14
C ASN A 64 25.05 9.55 -2.38
N ALA A 65 24.70 9.84 -3.64
CA ALA A 65 23.45 10.51 -3.96
C ALA A 65 22.28 9.51 -3.90
N GLN A 66 21.07 9.99 -3.64
CA GLN A 66 19.89 9.14 -3.75
C GLN A 66 19.61 8.85 -5.24
N PRO A 67 19.46 7.58 -5.65
CA PRO A 67 19.10 7.24 -7.03
C PRO A 67 17.76 7.83 -7.47
N ASP A 68 17.67 8.27 -8.73
CA ASP A 68 16.41 8.66 -9.37
C ASP A 68 15.77 7.44 -10.03
N VAL A 69 14.69 6.92 -9.43
CA VAL A 69 13.91 5.80 -9.94
C VAL A 69 12.57 6.32 -10.44
N SER A 70 12.25 6.05 -11.70
CA SER A 70 10.96 6.39 -12.32
C SER A 70 10.22 5.12 -12.73
N LEU A 71 8.95 5.02 -12.34
CA LEU A 71 8.04 3.96 -12.79
C LEU A 71 6.88 4.60 -13.56
N LYS A 72 6.81 4.31 -14.86
CA LYS A 72 5.79 4.80 -15.78
C LYS A 72 4.84 3.66 -16.14
N ILE A 73 3.55 3.99 -16.23
CA ILE A 73 2.50 3.10 -16.74
C ILE A 73 1.84 3.79 -17.92
N GLU A 74 1.69 3.08 -19.03
CA GLU A 74 0.94 3.57 -20.18
C GLU A 74 -0.57 3.37 -20.00
N GLY A 75 -1.36 4.33 -20.51
CA GLY A 75 -2.82 4.26 -20.45
C GLY A 75 -3.39 4.85 -19.16
N ASN A 76 -4.46 4.24 -18.65
CA ASN A 76 -5.21 4.78 -17.52
C ASN A 76 -4.40 4.68 -16.22
N GLN A 77 -4.36 5.78 -15.47
CA GLN A 77 -3.54 5.89 -14.26
C GLN A 77 -4.26 5.43 -12.98
N THR A 78 -5.52 5.00 -13.10
CA THR A 78 -6.38 4.60 -11.96
C THR A 78 -6.78 3.15 -12.04
N PHE A 79 -7.19 2.68 -13.20
CA PHE A 79 -7.84 1.39 -13.38
C PHE A 79 -7.07 0.48 -14.32
N PHE A 80 -7.21 -0.82 -14.08
CA PHE A 80 -6.88 -1.86 -15.04
C PHE A 80 -8.15 -2.58 -15.52
N TRP A 81 -8.08 -3.33 -16.63
CA TRP A 81 -9.22 -4.09 -17.15
C TRP A 81 -8.82 -5.51 -17.50
N ASP A 82 -9.80 -6.42 -17.50
CA ASP A 82 -9.61 -7.81 -17.89
C ASP A 82 -9.09 -7.89 -19.33
N GLU A 83 -8.09 -8.73 -19.56
CA GLU A 83 -7.53 -9.00 -20.89
C GLU A 83 -7.00 -7.74 -21.63
N VAL A 84 -6.82 -6.62 -20.91
CA VAL A 84 -6.19 -5.40 -21.45
C VAL A 84 -4.75 -5.34 -20.96
N PRO A 85 -3.76 -5.36 -21.88
CA PRO A 85 -2.37 -5.23 -21.49
C PRO A 85 -2.04 -3.88 -20.84
N ILE A 86 -1.20 -3.94 -19.82
CA ILE A 86 -0.61 -2.81 -19.13
C ILE A 86 0.88 -2.80 -19.46
N ASN A 87 1.33 -1.76 -20.15
CA ASN A 87 2.75 -1.54 -20.37
C ASN A 87 3.31 -0.70 -19.23
N TYR A 88 4.45 -1.12 -18.69
CA TYR A 88 5.22 -0.36 -17.72
C TYR A 88 6.66 -0.20 -18.19
N ALA A 89 7.28 0.88 -17.73
CA ALA A 89 8.67 1.20 -18.00
C ALA A 89 9.34 1.76 -16.74
N VAL A 90 10.51 1.22 -16.41
CA VAL A 90 11.34 1.63 -15.28
C VAL A 90 12.60 2.30 -15.81
N GLU A 91 12.85 3.52 -15.37
CA GLU A 91 14.09 4.24 -15.64
C GLU A 91 14.82 4.46 -14.33
N VAL A 92 16.10 4.08 -14.26
CA VAL A 92 16.96 4.33 -13.10
C VAL A 92 18.16 5.14 -13.55
N ASN A 93 18.38 6.26 -12.89
CA ASN A 93 19.55 7.10 -13.08
C ASN A 93 20.13 7.46 -11.71
N ASP A 94 21.34 6.98 -11.47
CA ASP A 94 22.09 7.34 -10.29
C ASP A 94 23.32 8.17 -10.67
N LYS A 95 23.74 9.07 -9.79
CA LYS A 95 24.85 9.98 -10.06
C LYS A 95 26.20 9.24 -10.05
N GLU A 96 26.32 8.20 -9.23
CA GLU A 96 27.53 7.42 -9.05
C GLU A 96 27.56 6.17 -9.97
N ASP A 97 26.42 5.49 -10.15
CA ASP A 97 26.29 4.30 -10.99
C ASP A 97 25.92 4.60 -12.45
N GLY A 98 25.38 5.80 -12.73
CA GLY A 98 24.94 6.21 -14.07
C GLY A 98 23.51 5.76 -14.42
N ILE A 99 23.22 5.73 -15.73
CA ILE A 99 21.93 5.27 -16.25
C ILE A 99 21.96 3.74 -16.34
N ILE A 100 21.10 3.09 -15.57
CA ILE A 100 20.99 1.63 -15.54
C ILE A 100 20.10 1.16 -16.69
N LYS A 101 20.58 0.15 -17.41
CA LYS A 101 19.82 -0.48 -18.51
C LYS A 101 19.30 -1.84 -18.11
N ASP A 102 18.23 -2.30 -18.76
CA ASP A 102 17.67 -3.64 -18.52
C ASP A 102 18.70 -4.77 -18.75
N SER A 103 19.65 -4.60 -19.67
CA SER A 103 20.75 -5.57 -19.88
C SER A 103 21.70 -5.70 -18.68
N GLU A 104 21.69 -4.72 -17.78
CA GLU A 104 22.50 -4.68 -16.55
C GLU A 104 21.69 -5.17 -15.34
N ASN A 105 20.40 -5.49 -15.53
CA ASN A 105 19.52 -6.05 -14.51
C ASN A 105 19.90 -7.52 -14.25
N ASN A 106 20.89 -7.72 -13.37
CA ASN A 106 21.52 -8.98 -12.99
C ASN A 106 20.51 -10.09 -12.62
N ASN A 107 19.99 -10.79 -13.63
CA ASN A 107 18.85 -11.73 -13.50
C ASN A 107 17.65 -11.13 -12.75
N GLN A 108 17.28 -9.89 -13.05
CA GLN A 108 16.08 -9.27 -12.50
C GLN A 108 16.11 -9.04 -10.97
N THR A 109 17.30 -8.95 -10.39
CA THR A 109 17.48 -8.75 -8.94
C THR A 109 17.74 -7.30 -8.55
N ASN A 110 18.24 -6.46 -9.45
CA ASN A 110 18.50 -5.05 -9.19
C ASN A 110 18.76 -4.31 -10.53
N PRO A 111 17.89 -3.38 -10.97
CA PRO A 111 16.64 -2.97 -10.33
C PRO A 111 15.61 -4.10 -10.27
N TRP A 112 14.94 -4.25 -9.13
CA TRP A 112 13.91 -5.26 -8.93
C TRP A 112 12.53 -4.69 -9.26
N VAL A 113 11.78 -5.39 -10.12
CA VAL A 113 10.43 -5.00 -10.54
C VAL A 113 9.45 -6.10 -10.17
N SER A 114 8.29 -5.75 -9.63
CA SER A 114 7.22 -6.72 -9.36
C SER A 114 5.86 -6.21 -9.78
N ILE A 115 4.98 -7.17 -10.05
CA ILE A 115 3.55 -6.94 -10.23
C ILE A 115 2.82 -7.89 -9.31
N ASP A 116 2.07 -7.29 -8.40
CA ASP A 116 1.41 -7.99 -7.32
C ASP A 116 -0.08 -7.66 -7.31
N ILE A 117 -0.90 -8.63 -6.90
CA ILE A 117 -2.34 -8.45 -6.75
C ILE A 117 -2.65 -8.37 -5.26
N LEU A 118 -3.27 -7.26 -4.86
CA LEU A 118 -3.81 -7.07 -3.53
C LEU A 118 -5.31 -7.37 -3.54
N GLU A 119 -5.73 -8.35 -2.77
CA GLU A 119 -7.15 -8.65 -2.58
C GLU A 119 -7.85 -7.67 -1.65
N GLU A 120 -9.17 -7.71 -1.62
CA GLU A 120 -10.00 -6.94 -0.69
C GLU A 120 -9.69 -7.27 0.78
N GLY A 121 -9.62 -6.25 1.64
CA GLY A 121 -9.41 -6.38 3.09
C GLY A 121 -7.98 -6.10 3.57
N PHE A 122 -7.05 -5.80 2.66
CA PHE A 122 -5.67 -5.44 3.00
C PHE A 122 -5.48 -3.92 3.07
N ASP A 123 -4.75 -3.47 4.08
CA ASP A 123 -4.42 -2.06 4.29
C ASP A 123 -3.23 -1.65 3.39
N GLU A 124 -3.43 -0.60 2.58
CA GLU A 124 -2.40 -0.03 1.71
C GLU A 124 -1.17 0.47 2.48
N THR A 125 -1.33 0.87 3.74
CA THR A 125 -0.21 1.35 4.57
C THR A 125 0.74 0.21 4.95
N GLN A 126 0.27 -1.04 5.02
CA GLN A 126 1.11 -2.21 5.32
C GLN A 126 1.92 -2.70 4.12
N ILE A 127 1.53 -2.30 2.91
CA ILE A 127 2.25 -2.58 1.64
C ILE A 127 3.60 -1.87 1.62
N THR A 128 3.68 -0.70 2.27
CA THR A 128 4.88 0.12 2.41
C THR A 128 5.85 -0.43 3.49
N LEU A 129 5.43 -1.42 4.29
CA LEU A 129 6.20 -1.93 5.44
C LEU A 129 6.90 -3.27 5.17
N GLY A 130 6.66 -3.93 4.04
CA GLY A 130 7.19 -5.26 3.73
C GLY A 130 7.65 -5.38 2.29
N HIS A 131 8.93 -5.12 2.04
CA HIS A 131 9.53 -5.04 0.71
C HIS A 131 10.44 -6.23 0.34
N ARG A 132 10.38 -7.34 1.10
CA ARG A 132 11.25 -8.51 0.85
C ARG A 132 10.50 -9.80 0.54
N ALA A 133 9.18 -9.74 0.39
CA ALA A 133 8.38 -10.91 0.03
C ALA A 133 7.22 -10.49 -0.91
N PRO A 134 6.82 -11.35 -1.87
CA PRO A 134 5.68 -11.08 -2.75
C PRO A 134 4.43 -10.73 -1.94
N LEU A 135 3.55 -9.83 -2.42
CA LEU A 135 2.33 -9.47 -1.67
C LEU A 135 1.42 -10.67 -1.39
N LYS A 136 1.47 -11.68 -2.26
CA LYS A 136 0.81 -12.97 -2.06
C LYS A 136 1.14 -13.63 -0.71
N THR A 137 2.31 -13.33 -0.15
CA THR A 137 2.81 -13.88 1.12
C THR A 137 2.48 -12.99 2.33
N LEU A 138 2.04 -11.74 2.12
CA LEU A 138 1.72 -10.80 3.19
C LEU A 138 0.53 -11.29 4.05
N GLU A 139 -0.43 -11.98 3.45
CA GLU A 139 -1.55 -12.58 4.20
C GLU A 139 -1.09 -13.68 5.14
N GLY A 140 -0.16 -14.53 4.67
CA GLY A 140 0.47 -15.55 5.49
C GLY A 140 1.20 -14.93 6.68
N LYS A 141 1.94 -13.84 6.45
CA LYS A 141 2.60 -13.08 7.51
C LYS A 141 1.61 -12.53 8.54
N ARG A 142 0.53 -11.86 8.10
CA ARG A 142 -0.48 -11.30 9.00
C ARG A 142 -1.15 -12.37 9.84
N LEU A 143 -1.47 -13.51 9.23
CA LEU A 143 -2.03 -14.66 9.92
C LEU A 143 -1.07 -15.18 11.01
N ILE A 144 0.24 -15.25 10.70
CA ILE A 144 1.29 -15.61 11.68
C ILE A 144 1.40 -14.57 12.80
N ASP A 145 1.48 -13.28 12.45
CA ASP A 145 1.62 -12.16 13.40
C ASP A 145 0.39 -12.06 14.33
N GLY A 146 -0.80 -12.40 13.82
CA GLY A 146 -2.05 -12.46 14.57
C GLY A 146 -2.26 -13.77 15.35
N SER A 147 -1.32 -14.71 15.27
CA SER A 147 -1.37 -16.02 15.94
C SER A 147 -0.34 -16.10 17.07
N ASP A 148 -0.35 -17.21 17.80
CA ASP A 148 0.59 -17.50 18.90
C ASP A 148 1.95 -18.03 18.42
N CYS A 149 2.16 -18.14 17.10
CA CYS A 149 3.37 -18.70 16.49
C CYS A 149 4.65 -17.99 16.96
N MET A 150 4.58 -16.67 17.17
CA MET A 150 5.71 -15.82 17.61
C MET A 150 6.20 -16.07 19.03
N ALA A 151 5.43 -16.81 19.84
CA ALA A 151 5.91 -17.25 21.15
C ALA A 151 7.05 -18.29 21.04
N CYS A 152 7.07 -19.07 19.96
CA CYS A 152 8.01 -20.18 19.78
C CYS A 152 8.90 -20.05 18.53
N HIS A 153 8.51 -19.24 17.56
CA HIS A 153 9.23 -19.03 16.30
C HIS A 153 9.61 -17.56 16.14
N LYS A 154 10.64 -17.32 15.34
CA LYS A 154 11.04 -16.00 14.87
C LYS A 154 11.31 -16.07 13.37
N GLU A 155 11.23 -14.94 12.69
CA GLU A 155 11.56 -14.86 11.27
C GLU A 155 13.03 -15.23 11.03
N LYS A 156 13.92 -14.56 11.77
CA LYS A 156 15.36 -14.80 11.82
C LYS A 156 15.77 -14.98 13.28
N ASP A 157 16.77 -15.82 13.51
CA ASP A 157 17.29 -16.27 14.82
C ASP A 157 16.50 -17.38 15.53
N LYS A 158 17.25 -18.29 16.14
CA LYS A 158 16.70 -19.43 16.87
C LYS A 158 15.82 -19.01 18.05
N SER A 159 14.69 -19.70 18.21
CA SER A 159 13.81 -19.61 19.38
C SER A 159 13.59 -21.02 19.97
N ILE A 160 12.39 -21.32 20.49
CA ILE A 160 12.01 -22.66 20.95
C ILE A 160 11.93 -23.62 19.75
N GLY A 161 11.28 -23.18 18.67
CA GLY A 161 11.27 -23.83 17.35
C GLY A 161 12.35 -23.26 16.42
N PRO A 162 12.50 -23.85 15.22
CA PRO A 162 13.37 -23.29 14.18
C PRO A 162 12.89 -21.90 13.75
N ASP A 163 13.82 -21.03 13.35
CA ASP A 163 13.46 -19.79 12.66
C ASP A 163 12.89 -20.07 11.27
N TYR A 164 12.05 -19.17 10.79
CA TYR A 164 11.35 -19.35 9.52
C TYR A 164 12.30 -19.38 8.33
N VAL A 165 13.37 -18.58 8.31
CA VAL A 165 14.40 -18.64 7.27
C VAL A 165 15.03 -20.04 7.18
N SER A 166 15.32 -20.68 8.32
CA SER A 166 15.84 -22.04 8.34
C SER A 166 14.82 -23.07 7.83
N VAL A 167 13.55 -22.94 8.22
CA VAL A 167 12.47 -23.80 7.70
C VAL A 167 12.39 -23.65 6.19
N ALA A 168 12.30 -22.40 5.72
CA ALA A 168 12.27 -22.07 4.32
C ALA A 168 13.43 -22.73 3.57
N THR A 169 14.66 -22.51 4.04
CA THR A 169 15.90 -22.99 3.38
C THR A 169 15.92 -24.50 3.25
N ARG A 170 15.37 -25.21 4.24
CA ARG A 170 15.29 -26.67 4.21
C ARG A 170 14.32 -27.19 3.16
N TYR A 171 13.25 -26.45 2.87
CA TYR A 171 12.11 -26.90 2.07
C TYR A 171 11.95 -26.17 0.72
N THR A 172 12.82 -25.21 0.37
CA THR A 172 12.74 -24.36 -0.84
C THR A 172 12.50 -25.12 -2.14
N ASN A 173 13.07 -26.32 -2.29
CA ASN A 173 13.01 -27.12 -3.52
C ASN A 173 12.15 -28.39 -3.39
N ASP A 174 11.32 -28.48 -2.35
CA ASP A 174 10.45 -29.64 -2.12
C ASP A 174 9.03 -29.35 -2.64
N PRO A 175 8.56 -30.02 -3.72
CA PRO A 175 7.21 -29.80 -4.25
C PRO A 175 6.10 -30.19 -3.28
N GLU A 176 6.40 -31.00 -2.26
CA GLU A 176 5.46 -31.41 -1.22
C GLU A 176 5.58 -30.58 0.06
N ALA A 177 6.40 -29.53 0.07
CA ALA A 177 6.64 -28.69 1.25
C ALA A 177 5.34 -28.09 1.81
N ILE A 178 4.52 -27.49 0.94
CA ILE A 178 3.28 -26.82 1.34
C ILE A 178 2.30 -27.78 2.05
N PRO A 179 1.87 -28.89 1.44
CA PRO A 179 0.95 -29.83 2.10
C PRO A 179 1.58 -30.47 3.35
N TYR A 180 2.88 -30.77 3.33
CA TYR A 180 3.59 -31.34 4.47
C TYR A 180 3.61 -30.40 5.69
N LEU A 181 4.07 -29.16 5.50
CA LEU A 181 4.18 -28.16 6.57
C LEU A 181 2.80 -27.74 7.08
N THR A 182 1.81 -27.62 6.19
CA THR A 182 0.42 -27.36 6.58
C THR A 182 -0.09 -28.44 7.54
N GLY A 183 0.13 -29.72 7.18
CA GLY A 183 -0.20 -30.84 8.05
C GLY A 183 0.55 -30.84 9.39
N LYS A 184 1.83 -30.41 9.40
CA LYS A 184 2.63 -30.29 10.63
C LYS A 184 2.09 -29.21 11.56
N ILE A 185 1.69 -28.05 11.05
CA ILE A 185 1.13 -26.95 11.86
C ILE A 185 -0.19 -27.38 12.52
N ILE A 186 -1.10 -27.96 11.74
CA ILE A 186 -2.42 -28.37 12.24
C ILE A 186 -2.32 -29.52 13.24
N LYS A 187 -1.51 -30.55 12.95
CA LYS A 187 -1.46 -31.79 13.74
C LYS A 187 -0.38 -31.79 14.83
N GLY A 188 0.54 -30.82 14.80
CA GLY A 188 1.72 -30.82 15.65
C GLY A 188 2.71 -31.94 15.31
N GLY A 189 3.79 -32.02 16.08
CA GLY A 189 4.78 -33.09 15.96
C GLY A 189 6.19 -32.66 16.35
N GLY A 190 7.09 -33.64 16.46
CA GLY A 190 8.49 -33.42 16.84
C GLY A 190 9.47 -34.30 16.05
N GLY A 191 10.76 -34.15 16.33
CA GLY A 191 11.82 -35.01 15.81
C GLY A 191 12.52 -34.55 14.52
N VAL A 192 11.98 -33.55 13.82
CA VAL A 192 12.60 -33.00 12.58
C VAL A 192 13.65 -31.94 12.89
N TRP A 193 13.39 -31.12 13.92
CA TRP A 193 14.21 -29.95 14.29
C TRP A 193 14.83 -30.07 15.69
N GLY A 194 14.72 -31.25 16.31
CA GLY A 194 15.16 -31.54 17.67
C GLY A 194 14.11 -32.29 18.49
N ASP A 195 14.39 -32.42 19.79
CA ASP A 195 13.54 -33.16 20.74
C ASP A 195 12.28 -32.39 21.13
N GLN A 196 12.27 -31.07 20.94
CA GLN A 196 11.11 -30.23 21.23
C GLN A 196 10.03 -30.44 20.18
N ALA A 197 8.85 -30.87 20.62
CA ALA A 197 7.68 -31.02 19.76
C ALA A 197 6.90 -29.70 19.67
N MET A 198 6.39 -29.41 18.48
CA MET A 198 5.43 -28.34 18.23
C MET A 198 4.02 -28.83 18.60
N ALA A 199 3.28 -28.01 19.34
CA ALA A 199 1.88 -28.27 19.66
C ALA A 199 1.02 -28.29 18.39
N ALA A 200 -0.11 -28.98 18.45
CA ALA A 200 -1.09 -29.01 17.37
C ALA A 200 -1.91 -27.71 17.37
N HIS A 201 -2.20 -27.17 16.19
CA HIS A 201 -3.07 -26.01 16.00
C HIS A 201 -4.34 -26.40 15.20
N PRO A 202 -5.19 -27.32 15.69
CA PRO A 202 -6.37 -27.80 14.98
C PRO A 202 -7.47 -26.75 14.82
N GLN A 203 -7.36 -25.62 15.53
CA GLN A 203 -8.26 -24.49 15.43
C GLN A 203 -8.03 -23.60 14.20
N LEU A 204 -6.89 -23.75 13.51
CA LEU A 204 -6.56 -22.97 12.33
C LEU A 204 -7.16 -23.63 11.08
N GLU A 205 -7.78 -22.82 10.22
CA GLU A 205 -8.32 -23.27 8.95
C GLU A 205 -7.19 -23.66 7.97
N GLU A 206 -7.35 -24.78 7.26
CA GLU A 206 -6.29 -25.35 6.42
C GLU A 206 -5.83 -24.38 5.31
N MET A 207 -6.77 -23.63 4.73
CA MET A 207 -6.45 -22.63 3.71
C MET A 207 -5.61 -21.48 4.25
N ASP A 208 -5.83 -21.06 5.50
CA ASP A 208 -5.06 -19.98 6.12
C ASP A 208 -3.67 -20.46 6.53
N VAL A 209 -3.56 -21.67 7.07
CA VAL A 209 -2.26 -22.30 7.33
C VAL A 209 -1.44 -22.45 6.05
N LYS A 210 -2.08 -22.80 4.92
CA LYS A 210 -1.41 -22.87 3.63
C LYS A 210 -0.76 -21.53 3.26
N LYS A 211 -1.47 -20.41 3.44
CA LYS A 211 -0.92 -19.05 3.20
C LYS A 211 0.24 -18.75 4.15
N MET A 212 0.13 -19.12 5.44
CA MET A 212 1.22 -18.98 6.41
C MET A 212 2.48 -19.73 5.96
N VAL A 213 2.33 -20.96 5.45
CA VAL A 213 3.44 -21.78 4.94
C VAL A 213 4.04 -21.18 3.68
N GLU A 214 3.22 -20.68 2.76
CA GLU A 214 3.69 -19.97 1.56
C GLU A 214 4.56 -18.76 1.92
N TYR A 215 4.19 -18.01 2.98
CA TYR A 215 5.04 -16.95 3.54
C TYR A 215 6.34 -17.48 4.14
N ILE A 216 6.27 -18.53 4.97
CA ILE A 216 7.49 -19.08 5.58
C ILE A 216 8.46 -19.49 4.48
N LEU A 217 8.01 -20.23 3.46
CA LEU A 217 8.87 -20.72 2.38
C LEU A 217 9.46 -19.59 1.52
N SER A 218 8.77 -18.45 1.38
CA SER A 218 9.34 -17.29 0.67
C SER A 218 10.52 -16.63 1.39
N LEU A 219 10.77 -16.96 2.66
CA LEU A 219 11.92 -16.41 3.41
C LEU A 219 13.26 -17.09 3.08
N SER A 220 13.25 -18.12 2.21
CA SER A 220 14.46 -18.80 1.75
C SER A 220 14.93 -18.44 0.36
N SER A 221 14.04 -17.88 -0.45
CA SER A 221 14.43 -17.35 -1.73
C SER A 221 15.25 -16.09 -1.48
N GLU A 222 16.42 -16.00 -2.11
CA GLU A 222 16.89 -14.69 -2.61
C GLU A 222 15.69 -14.01 -3.28
N GLU A 223 15.60 -12.68 -3.18
CA GLU A 223 14.46 -11.91 -3.69
C GLU A 223 13.98 -12.52 -5.02
N PRO A 224 12.70 -12.91 -5.14
CA PRO A 224 12.21 -13.63 -6.30
C PRO A 224 12.63 -12.87 -7.56
N GLU A 225 13.08 -13.57 -8.61
CA GLU A 225 13.47 -12.93 -9.86
C GLU A 225 12.38 -11.91 -10.25
N GLY A 226 12.78 -10.65 -10.31
CA GLY A 226 11.90 -9.56 -10.66
C GLY A 226 11.45 -9.67 -12.10
N LEU A 227 10.66 -8.72 -12.56
CA LEU A 227 10.37 -8.58 -13.97
C LEU A 227 11.47 -7.74 -14.66
N PRO A 228 11.55 -7.78 -16.00
CA PRO A 228 12.34 -6.81 -16.76
C PRO A 228 11.96 -5.36 -16.40
N MET A 229 12.87 -4.41 -16.63
CA MET A 229 12.60 -2.98 -16.39
C MET A 229 11.46 -2.44 -17.26
N ASP A 230 11.31 -2.98 -18.47
CA ASP A 230 10.24 -2.67 -19.39
C ASP A 230 9.46 -3.95 -19.71
N GLY A 231 8.13 -3.89 -19.60
CA GLY A 231 7.33 -5.08 -19.84
C GLY A 231 5.85 -4.82 -20.05
N GLU A 232 5.18 -5.91 -20.39
CA GLU A 232 3.74 -5.97 -20.58
C GLU A 232 3.15 -6.99 -19.60
N PHE A 233 2.08 -6.61 -18.92
CA PHE A 233 1.30 -7.49 -18.05
C PHE A 233 -0.18 -7.43 -18.44
N THR A 234 -0.80 -8.60 -18.62
CA THR A 234 -2.24 -8.70 -18.90
C THR A 234 -2.97 -9.25 -17.68
N PRO A 235 -3.82 -8.45 -17.00
CA PRO A 235 -4.61 -8.92 -15.87
C PRO A 235 -5.66 -9.98 -16.28
N ASP A 236 -5.83 -11.00 -15.43
CA ASP A 236 -6.94 -11.98 -15.49
C ASP A 236 -7.89 -11.76 -14.30
N LEU A 237 -8.91 -10.92 -14.49
CA LEU A 237 -9.86 -10.58 -13.44
C LEU A 237 -10.70 -11.76 -12.97
N LYS A 238 -10.83 -12.84 -13.76
CA LYS A 238 -11.61 -14.03 -13.37
C LYS A 238 -10.95 -14.79 -12.21
N SER A 239 -9.64 -14.59 -12.03
CA SER A 239 -8.85 -15.15 -10.94
C SER A 239 -8.77 -14.24 -9.71
N MET A 240 -9.33 -13.03 -9.77
CA MET A 240 -9.20 -11.98 -8.75
C MET A 240 -10.54 -11.65 -8.09
N LYS A 241 -10.50 -11.03 -6.90
CA LYS A 241 -11.69 -10.43 -6.30
C LYS A 241 -12.08 -9.16 -7.07
N GLU A 242 -13.37 -8.83 -7.08
CA GLU A 242 -13.90 -7.72 -7.88
C GLU A 242 -13.33 -6.35 -7.50
N THR A 243 -12.78 -6.18 -6.29
CA THR A 243 -12.20 -4.94 -5.78
C THR A 243 -10.67 -5.02 -5.63
N SER A 244 -10.05 -6.05 -6.21
CA SER A 244 -8.60 -6.23 -6.18
C SER A 244 -7.87 -5.03 -6.77
N LYS A 245 -6.66 -4.78 -6.26
CA LYS A 245 -5.73 -3.76 -6.76
C LYS A 245 -4.51 -4.44 -7.36
N LEU A 246 -3.97 -3.86 -8.41
CA LEU A 246 -2.69 -4.22 -8.99
C LEU A 246 -1.64 -3.25 -8.47
N ILE A 247 -0.52 -3.78 -7.98
CA ILE A 247 0.57 -2.99 -7.42
C ILE A 247 1.80 -3.31 -8.23
N ILE A 248 2.25 -2.33 -9.01
CA ILE A 248 3.48 -2.40 -9.80
C ILE A 248 4.55 -1.68 -9.00
N ARG A 249 5.65 -2.37 -8.69
CA ARG A 249 6.75 -1.81 -7.90
C ARG A 249 8.05 -1.88 -8.68
N ALA A 250 8.89 -0.88 -8.44
CA ALA A 250 10.26 -0.86 -8.89
C ALA A 250 11.13 -0.43 -7.72
N SER A 251 12.23 -1.13 -7.50
CA SER A 251 13.21 -0.80 -6.47
C SER A 251 14.62 -0.88 -7.05
N TYR A 252 15.51 -0.04 -6.54
CA TYR A 252 16.91 -0.05 -6.89
C TYR A 252 17.76 0.23 -5.66
N SER A 253 18.72 -0.63 -5.39
CA SER A 253 19.80 -0.34 -4.46
C SER A 253 21.02 0.06 -5.26
N ASP A 254 21.57 1.24 -5.02
CA ASP A 254 22.86 1.60 -5.59
C ASP A 254 24.00 0.71 -5.07
N ASN A 255 25.20 0.86 -5.64
CA ASN A 255 26.38 0.13 -5.19
C ASN A 255 27.06 0.75 -3.95
N GLY A 256 26.48 1.79 -3.36
CA GLY A 256 27.12 2.67 -2.40
C GLY A 256 28.26 3.49 -3.02
N TYR A 257 28.93 4.28 -2.18
CA TYR A 257 30.06 5.09 -2.63
C TYR A 257 31.21 5.10 -1.61
N GLY A 258 32.31 4.45 -1.95
CA GLY A 258 33.47 4.32 -1.06
C GLY A 258 33.13 3.52 0.21
N SER A 259 33.12 4.19 1.36
CA SER A 259 32.70 3.61 2.66
C SER A 259 31.23 3.87 3.00
N ILE A 260 30.50 4.60 2.15
CA ILE A 260 29.11 4.96 2.37
C ILE A 260 28.24 3.78 1.92
N PRO A 261 27.34 3.28 2.78
CA PRO A 261 26.45 2.17 2.43
C PRO A 261 25.54 2.51 1.25
N SER A 262 24.97 1.46 0.66
CA SER A 262 24.02 1.62 -0.42
C SER A 262 22.70 2.25 0.02
N ILE A 263 22.06 2.96 -0.90
CA ILE A 263 20.73 3.53 -0.72
C ILE A 263 19.73 2.73 -1.57
N LEU A 264 18.67 2.25 -0.91
CA LEU A 264 17.52 1.64 -1.56
C LEU A 264 16.46 2.70 -1.82
N VAL A 265 16.01 2.81 -3.08
CA VAL A 265 14.90 3.66 -3.50
C VAL A 265 13.81 2.79 -4.10
N GLU A 266 12.56 3.08 -3.74
CA GLU A 266 11.40 2.34 -4.20
C GLU A 266 10.35 3.27 -4.77
N GLN A 267 9.72 2.83 -5.85
CA GLN A 267 8.57 3.46 -6.48
C GLN A 267 7.46 2.44 -6.63
N GLN A 268 6.22 2.91 -6.49
CA GLN A 268 5.05 2.06 -6.73
C GLN A 268 3.95 2.81 -7.45
N LYS A 269 3.16 2.04 -8.20
CA LYS A 269 1.91 2.47 -8.82
C LYS A 269 0.84 1.46 -8.47
N ILE A 270 -0.29 1.98 -8.00
CA ILE A 270 -1.44 1.17 -7.60
C ILE A 270 -2.57 1.46 -8.60
N LEU A 271 -3.01 0.42 -9.29
CA LEU A 271 -4.20 0.45 -10.14
C LEU A 271 -5.32 -0.32 -9.45
N LYS A 272 -6.54 0.22 -9.50
CA LYS A 272 -7.75 -0.34 -8.91
C LYS A 272 -8.48 -1.18 -9.98
N SER A 273 -9.21 -2.20 -9.56
CA SER A 273 -10.24 -2.80 -10.41
C SER A 273 -11.24 -1.72 -10.86
N PRO A 274 -11.87 -1.82 -12.04
CA PRO A 274 -12.82 -0.82 -12.52
C PRO A 274 -14.14 -0.84 -11.74
N MET A 275 -14.21 -1.53 -10.61
CA MET A 275 -15.34 -1.60 -9.69
C MET A 275 -14.94 -0.94 -8.36
N LEU A 276 -15.65 0.11 -7.96
CA LEU A 276 -15.48 0.79 -6.68
C LEU A 276 -16.73 0.59 -5.83
N THR A 277 -16.56 0.31 -4.54
CA THR A 277 -17.67 0.03 -3.61
C THR A 277 -17.81 1.13 -2.57
N SER A 278 -18.87 1.05 -1.75
CA SER A 278 -19.04 1.85 -0.53
C SER A 278 -17.79 1.86 0.37
N GLY A 279 -17.04 0.75 0.42
CA GLY A 279 -15.79 0.65 1.19
C GLY A 279 -14.60 1.41 0.60
N SER A 280 -14.71 1.90 -0.64
CA SER A 280 -13.64 2.63 -1.35
C SER A 280 -13.79 4.15 -1.28
N ILE A 281 -14.78 4.67 -0.55
CA ILE A 281 -15.01 6.12 -0.42
C ILE A 281 -13.81 6.77 0.26
N PHE A 282 -13.30 7.82 -0.37
CA PHE A 282 -12.14 8.58 0.10
C PHE A 282 -12.52 9.67 1.09
N ASP A 283 -13.53 10.48 0.75
CA ASP A 283 -14.02 11.59 1.56
C ASP A 283 -15.51 11.84 1.28
N GLY A 284 -16.19 12.55 2.17
CA GLY A 284 -17.59 12.90 2.02
C GLY A 284 -18.17 13.60 3.24
N ASP A 285 -19.41 14.05 3.11
CA ASP A 285 -20.16 14.66 4.22
C ASP A 285 -21.59 14.14 4.25
N ASN A 286 -22.21 14.16 5.43
CA ASN A 286 -23.58 13.71 5.69
C ASN A 286 -23.92 12.33 5.10
N TYR A 287 -22.98 11.39 5.20
CA TYR A 287 -23.17 9.99 4.84
C TYR A 287 -22.99 9.05 6.03
N GLU A 288 -23.59 7.87 5.94
CA GLU A 288 -23.50 6.82 6.96
C GLU A 288 -23.36 5.45 6.28
N SER A 289 -22.44 4.61 6.75
CA SER A 289 -22.31 3.25 6.21
C SER A 289 -23.13 2.25 7.01
N PHE A 290 -23.76 1.30 6.33
CA PHE A 290 -24.41 0.14 6.95
C PHE A 290 -24.19 -1.13 6.13
N GLU A 291 -24.37 -2.29 6.76
CA GLU A 291 -24.26 -3.59 6.10
C GLU A 291 -25.63 -4.27 6.01
N PHE A 292 -25.91 -4.90 4.87
CA PHE A 292 -27.11 -5.68 4.63
C PHE A 292 -26.82 -6.85 3.69
N GLU A 293 -27.15 -8.06 4.12
CA GLU A 293 -26.89 -9.31 3.38
C GLU A 293 -25.42 -9.47 2.92
N GLY A 294 -24.47 -8.98 3.72
CA GLY A 294 -23.04 -9.03 3.42
C GLY A 294 -22.53 -7.93 2.47
N ASN A 295 -23.41 -7.03 2.01
CA ASN A 295 -23.03 -5.87 1.20
C ASN A 295 -22.99 -4.61 2.06
N ARG A 296 -21.99 -3.76 1.80
CA ARG A 296 -21.86 -2.45 2.45
C ARG A 296 -22.51 -1.38 1.59
N PHE A 297 -23.31 -0.53 2.22
CA PHE A 297 -24.03 0.57 1.60
C PHE A 297 -23.65 1.90 2.27
N THR A 298 -23.60 2.97 1.47
CA THR A 298 -23.42 4.34 1.93
C THR A 298 -24.72 5.10 1.81
N ILE A 299 -25.42 5.29 2.93
CA ILE A 299 -26.60 6.15 3.03
C ILE A 299 -26.17 7.60 2.84
N LEU A 300 -26.86 8.32 1.97
CA LEU A 300 -26.73 9.76 1.82
C LEU A 300 -27.97 10.45 2.40
N ARG A 301 -27.74 11.44 3.26
CA ARG A 301 -28.77 12.35 3.74
C ARG A 301 -28.82 13.59 2.85
N LYS A 302 -29.84 14.43 3.02
CA LYS A 302 -29.97 15.70 2.29
C LYS A 302 -28.69 16.54 2.40
N GLY A 303 -28.14 16.94 1.26
CA GLY A 303 -26.88 17.68 1.17
C GLY A 303 -25.62 16.82 1.27
N GLY A 304 -25.76 15.52 1.52
CA GLY A 304 -24.64 14.59 1.60
C GLY A 304 -24.02 14.27 0.25
N TRP A 305 -22.73 13.93 0.30
CA TRP A 305 -21.91 13.59 -0.85
C TRP A 305 -20.79 12.65 -0.45
N PHE A 306 -20.18 12.02 -1.45
CA PHE A 306 -19.03 11.14 -1.29
C PHE A 306 -18.09 11.29 -2.49
N SER A 307 -16.84 10.90 -2.34
CA SER A 307 -15.83 11.02 -3.40
C SER A 307 -14.90 9.82 -3.47
N PHE A 308 -14.22 9.72 -4.61
CA PHE A 308 -13.10 8.82 -4.82
C PHE A 308 -11.89 9.60 -5.28
N ASP A 309 -10.72 9.19 -4.78
CA ASP A 309 -9.46 9.85 -5.09
C ASP A 309 -8.84 9.36 -6.39
N ARG A 310 -8.14 10.28 -7.06
CA ARG A 310 -7.26 9.98 -8.21
C ARG A 310 -7.93 9.12 -9.28
N ILE A 311 -9.05 9.58 -9.81
CA ILE A 311 -9.78 8.92 -10.89
C ILE A 311 -9.41 9.52 -12.24
N ASP A 312 -8.86 8.69 -13.11
CA ASP A 312 -8.50 8.99 -14.49
C ASP A 312 -9.67 8.61 -15.40
N LEU A 313 -10.37 9.63 -15.91
CA LEU A 313 -11.47 9.45 -16.84
C LEU A 313 -10.99 9.32 -18.29
N ASN A 314 -9.69 9.49 -18.55
CA ASN A 314 -9.10 9.27 -19.87
C ASN A 314 -9.24 7.79 -20.22
N VAL A 315 -10.07 7.49 -21.24
CA VAL A 315 -10.55 6.18 -21.72
C VAL A 315 -11.86 5.64 -21.12
N ILE A 316 -12.45 6.29 -20.12
CA ILE A 316 -13.77 5.89 -19.59
C ILE A 316 -14.86 6.45 -20.51
N LYS A 317 -15.84 5.62 -20.88
CA LYS A 317 -17.02 6.01 -21.66
C LYS A 317 -18.29 6.06 -20.82
N GLU A 318 -18.39 5.21 -19.82
CA GLU A 318 -19.57 5.12 -18.97
C GLU A 318 -19.16 4.79 -17.53
N ILE A 319 -19.84 5.44 -16.57
CA ILE A 319 -19.85 5.01 -15.18
C ILE A 319 -21.26 4.50 -14.88
N MET A 320 -21.37 3.22 -14.54
CA MET A 320 -22.61 2.60 -14.08
C MET A 320 -22.62 2.61 -12.56
N ILE A 321 -23.61 3.25 -11.95
CA ILE A 321 -23.74 3.39 -10.50
C ILE A 321 -24.94 2.59 -10.01
N ASN A 322 -24.71 1.72 -9.04
CA ASN A 322 -25.76 1.00 -8.32
C ASN A 322 -26.01 1.65 -6.97
N ALA A 323 -27.28 1.86 -6.67
CA ALA A 323 -27.74 2.47 -5.44
C ALA A 323 -29.12 1.94 -5.04
N THR A 324 -29.64 2.47 -3.96
CA THR A 324 -31.05 2.39 -3.59
C THR A 324 -31.60 3.80 -3.50
N VAL A 325 -32.84 4.00 -3.95
CA VAL A 325 -33.53 5.29 -3.92
C VAL A 325 -34.92 5.10 -3.31
N GLY A 326 -35.56 6.19 -2.87
CA GLY A 326 -36.92 6.14 -2.35
C GLY A 326 -37.92 5.67 -3.41
N GLU A 327 -38.89 4.86 -3.02
CA GLU A 327 -39.95 4.36 -3.90
C GLU A 327 -40.78 5.53 -4.47
N GLY A 328 -40.90 5.58 -5.79
CA GLY A 328 -41.59 6.68 -6.48
C GLY A 328 -40.84 8.01 -6.51
N SER A 329 -39.64 8.09 -5.91
CA SER A 329 -38.78 9.27 -6.02
C SER A 329 -38.23 9.43 -7.44
N LYS A 330 -38.07 10.69 -7.85
CA LYS A 330 -37.26 11.07 -9.01
C LYS A 330 -35.92 11.53 -8.46
N SER A 331 -34.91 10.71 -8.68
CA SER A 331 -33.58 10.92 -8.14
C SER A 331 -32.56 10.82 -9.27
N ARG A 332 -31.60 11.73 -9.28
CA ARG A 332 -30.45 11.70 -10.20
C ARG A 332 -29.15 11.77 -9.41
N ILE A 333 -28.11 11.20 -9.97
CA ILE A 333 -26.75 11.34 -9.47
C ILE A 333 -26.00 12.35 -10.32
N VAL A 334 -25.22 13.21 -9.66
CA VAL A 334 -24.39 14.25 -10.29
C VAL A 334 -22.95 14.07 -9.83
N MET A 335 -22.02 14.12 -10.79
CA MET A 335 -20.58 13.94 -10.59
C MET A 335 -19.85 15.28 -10.78
N PHE A 336 -18.90 15.59 -9.90
CA PHE A 336 -18.17 16.86 -9.85
C PHE A 336 -16.65 16.67 -9.77
N GLU A 337 -15.89 17.67 -10.21
CA GLU A 337 -14.43 17.78 -10.00
C GLU A 337 -14.09 18.09 -8.55
N ASN A 338 -13.24 17.26 -7.95
CA ASN A 338 -12.72 17.32 -6.57
C ASN A 338 -13.76 17.19 -5.48
N ASP A 339 -14.67 18.15 -5.42
CA ASP A 339 -15.69 18.30 -4.40
C ASP A 339 -17.00 18.76 -5.06
N PRO A 340 -18.10 18.78 -4.31
CA PRO A 340 -19.39 19.10 -4.89
C PRO A 340 -19.67 20.57 -5.24
N ASP A 341 -18.72 21.49 -4.98
CA ASP A 341 -18.74 22.88 -5.42
C ASP A 341 -17.88 23.07 -6.69
N GLY A 342 -17.18 22.03 -7.14
CA GLY A 342 -16.44 21.99 -8.39
C GLY A 342 -17.31 21.92 -9.65
N ASN A 343 -16.66 21.80 -10.81
CA ASN A 343 -17.37 21.73 -12.09
C ASN A 343 -18.12 20.40 -12.22
N GLU A 344 -19.37 20.44 -12.70
CA GLU A 344 -20.13 19.23 -13.04
C GLU A 344 -19.46 18.51 -14.22
N LEU A 345 -19.12 17.24 -14.02
CA LEU A 345 -18.52 16.36 -15.02
C LEU A 345 -19.57 15.51 -15.76
N GLY A 346 -20.75 15.30 -15.14
CA GLY A 346 -21.86 14.58 -15.74
C GLY A 346 -22.93 14.19 -14.72
N SER A 347 -24.10 13.82 -15.22
CA SER A 347 -25.22 13.39 -14.39
C SER A 347 -26.09 12.34 -15.09
N ALA A 348 -26.85 11.58 -14.31
CA ALA A 348 -27.78 10.58 -14.82
C ALA A 348 -28.95 10.35 -13.85
N GLU A 349 -30.14 10.12 -14.39
CA GLU A 349 -31.33 9.73 -13.63
C GLU A 349 -31.22 8.26 -13.18
N PHE A 350 -31.64 7.98 -11.95
CA PHE A 350 -31.76 6.61 -11.46
C PHE A 350 -32.98 5.91 -12.04
N ILE A 351 -32.78 4.68 -12.52
CA ILE A 351 -33.84 3.79 -12.99
C ILE A 351 -34.06 2.73 -11.93
N ALA A 352 -35.23 2.74 -11.28
CA ALA A 352 -35.57 1.79 -10.22
C ALA A 352 -35.80 0.36 -10.77
N SER A 353 -35.12 -0.61 -10.17
CA SER A 353 -35.19 -2.04 -10.48
C SER A 353 -36.43 -2.70 -9.83
N PRO A 354 -36.93 -3.82 -10.39
CA PRO A 354 -37.95 -4.66 -9.75
C PRO A 354 -37.52 -5.12 -8.35
N GLY A 355 -38.45 -5.07 -7.39
CA GLY A 355 -38.22 -5.52 -6.01
C GLY A 355 -37.97 -4.40 -4.99
N PRO A 356 -38.12 -4.70 -3.68
CA PRO A 356 -37.82 -3.78 -2.59
C PRO A 356 -36.30 -3.69 -2.36
N GLY A 357 -35.85 -2.53 -1.90
CA GLY A 357 -34.50 -2.33 -1.40
C GLY A 357 -34.35 -2.74 0.08
N PRO A 358 -33.16 -2.56 0.67
CA PRO A 358 -32.85 -2.94 2.05
C PRO A 358 -33.67 -2.20 3.11
N ARG A 359 -34.15 -0.99 2.78
CA ARG A 359 -34.97 -0.16 3.68
C ARG A 359 -36.42 -0.17 3.23
N GLU A 360 -37.34 -0.12 4.19
CA GLU A 360 -38.77 0.06 3.90
C GLU A 360 -38.97 1.32 3.04
N GLY A 361 -39.77 1.21 1.97
CA GLY A 361 -39.98 2.31 1.03
C GLY A 361 -38.79 2.63 0.12
N SER A 362 -37.74 1.79 0.07
CA SER A 362 -36.63 1.95 -0.88
C SER A 362 -36.69 0.91 -2.01
N ARG A 363 -36.03 1.19 -3.13
CA ARG A 363 -35.83 0.26 -4.26
C ARG A 363 -34.41 0.33 -4.77
N PHE A 364 -33.87 -0.80 -5.20
CA PHE A 364 -32.61 -0.81 -5.96
C PHE A 364 -32.78 0.02 -7.23
N ALA A 365 -31.73 0.71 -7.64
CA ALA A 365 -31.73 1.51 -8.85
C ALA A 365 -30.32 1.60 -9.46
N THR A 366 -30.27 1.81 -10.76
CA THR A 366 -29.03 1.99 -11.52
C THR A 366 -29.07 3.31 -12.28
N ALA A 367 -27.94 4.00 -12.35
CA ALA A 367 -27.75 5.17 -13.20
C ALA A 367 -26.51 4.98 -14.08
N SER A 368 -26.53 5.52 -15.30
CA SER A 368 -25.42 5.45 -16.25
C SER A 368 -25.00 6.85 -16.68
N ILE A 369 -23.87 7.34 -16.16
CA ILE A 369 -23.28 8.63 -16.58
C ILE A 369 -22.38 8.38 -17.79
N GLN A 370 -22.66 9.05 -18.90
CA GLN A 370 -21.81 9.02 -20.10
C GLN A 370 -20.65 10.00 -19.93
N ILE A 371 -19.42 9.55 -20.18
CA ILE A 371 -18.20 10.32 -19.94
C ILE A 371 -17.66 10.88 -21.25
N ASN A 372 -17.50 12.21 -21.29
CA ASN A 372 -17.00 12.97 -22.44
C ASN A 372 -15.84 13.92 -22.06
N THR A 373 -15.13 13.61 -20.97
CA THR A 373 -14.06 14.42 -20.39
C THR A 373 -12.82 13.56 -20.15
N SER A 374 -11.64 14.17 -20.16
CA SER A 374 -10.36 13.53 -19.84
C SER A 374 -9.82 13.97 -18.48
N TYR A 375 -10.71 14.27 -17.54
CA TYR A 375 -10.35 14.74 -16.21
C TYR A 375 -9.58 13.65 -15.43
N PHE A 376 -8.52 14.07 -14.74
CA PHE A 376 -7.78 13.24 -13.80
C PHE A 376 -7.66 13.97 -12.46
N GLY A 377 -8.24 13.37 -11.42
CA GLY A 377 -8.27 13.96 -10.08
C GLY A 377 -9.33 13.30 -9.22
N ASN A 378 -9.68 13.93 -8.10
CA ASN A 378 -10.76 13.43 -7.26
C ASN A 378 -12.09 13.69 -7.95
N ILE A 379 -13.04 12.75 -7.84
CA ILE A 379 -14.41 12.94 -8.32
C ILE A 379 -15.38 12.80 -7.15
N ALA A 380 -16.31 13.74 -7.04
CA ALA A 380 -17.34 13.76 -6.01
C ALA A 380 -18.72 13.48 -6.60
N PHE A 381 -19.60 12.86 -5.81
CA PHE A 381 -20.95 12.49 -6.21
C PHE A 381 -21.96 13.02 -5.20
N LYS A 382 -23.04 13.61 -5.71
CA LYS A 382 -24.26 13.95 -4.96
C LYS A 382 -25.45 13.24 -5.57
N ILE A 383 -26.42 12.88 -4.72
CA ILE A 383 -27.76 12.49 -5.17
C ILE A 383 -28.66 13.72 -5.05
N GLU A 384 -29.38 14.04 -6.10
CA GLU A 384 -30.45 15.03 -6.09
C GLU A 384 -31.78 14.29 -6.19
N SER A 385 -32.66 14.47 -5.20
CA SER A 385 -33.95 13.78 -5.13
C SER A 385 -35.07 14.76 -4.83
N ASN A 386 -36.24 14.51 -5.40
CA ASN A 386 -37.48 15.20 -5.03
C ASN A 386 -38.13 14.65 -3.75
N SER A 387 -37.51 13.68 -3.07
CA SER A 387 -38.02 13.10 -1.83
C SER A 387 -38.08 14.13 -0.69
N GLU A 388 -39.17 14.09 0.08
CA GLU A 388 -39.28 14.87 1.32
C GLU A 388 -38.53 14.21 2.49
N GLU A 389 -38.14 12.95 2.36
CA GLU A 389 -37.36 12.23 3.37
C GLU A 389 -35.96 12.82 3.55
N ASP A 390 -35.36 12.57 4.71
CA ASP A 390 -33.97 12.98 5.00
C ASP A 390 -32.96 12.13 4.22
N ILE A 391 -33.24 10.82 4.08
CA ILE A 391 -32.43 9.90 3.30
C ILE A 391 -32.85 10.00 1.84
N ILE A 392 -31.88 10.31 0.98
CA ILE A 392 -32.10 10.55 -0.45
C ILE A 392 -31.63 9.39 -1.32
N GLY A 393 -30.85 8.47 -0.75
CA GLY A 393 -30.47 7.20 -1.36
C GLY A 393 -29.39 6.49 -0.55
N ALA A 394 -29.02 5.28 -0.98
CA ALA A 394 -27.81 4.63 -0.51
C ALA A 394 -27.00 4.05 -1.66
N PHE A 395 -25.76 4.51 -1.82
CA PHE A 395 -24.80 4.03 -2.81
C PHE A 395 -24.26 2.64 -2.42
N THR A 396 -24.12 1.75 -3.39
CA THR A 396 -23.57 0.40 -3.17
C THR A 396 -22.20 0.29 -3.83
N ASP A 397 -22.17 0.47 -5.14
CA ASP A 397 -21.01 0.26 -5.99
C ASP A 397 -21.15 1.00 -7.32
N MET A 398 -20.03 1.14 -8.02
CA MET A 398 -19.99 1.67 -9.37
C MET A 398 -18.92 0.99 -10.22
N LYS A 399 -19.22 0.88 -11.52
CA LYS A 399 -18.35 0.28 -12.51
C LYS A 399 -17.95 1.28 -13.60
N PHE A 400 -16.66 1.35 -13.89
CA PHE A 400 -16.04 2.21 -14.90
C PHE A 400 -15.80 1.43 -16.20
N ASN A 401 -16.60 1.72 -17.21
CA ASN A 401 -16.61 1.04 -18.51
C ASN A 401 -15.85 1.85 -19.57
N ARG A 402 -15.08 1.15 -20.41
CA ARG A 402 -14.26 1.72 -21.50
C ARG A 402 -14.93 1.78 -22.86
#